data_AF-A0A821H165-F1
#
_entry.id   AF-A0A821H165-F1
#
_cell.length_a   1.000
_cell.length_b   1.000
_cell.length_c   1.000
_cell.angle_alpha   90.00
_cell.angle_beta   90.00
_cell.angle_gamma   90.00
#
_symmetry.space_group_name_H-M   'P 1'
#
loop_
_entity.id
_entity.type
_entity.pdbx_description
1 polymer ?
#
loop_
_entity_poly.entity_id
_entity_poly.type
_entity_poly.pdbx_seq_one_letter_code
_entity_poly.pdbx_strand_id
1 'polypeptide(L)' 'MKRKEQVSLPDTAIDAYVQCAEAFYPNIKVLLQMFSTLPVTTASTERTFSVLKLLKTYLRSTMSQTRLNGLAM' A
#
# COMPACT_ATOMS: atom_id res chain seq x y z
N MET A 1 43.32 7.92 13.39
CA MET A 1 43.16 7.04 12.21
C MET A 1 41.68 7.00 11.86
N LYS A 2 41.35 7.31 10.60
CA LYS A 2 40.01 7.45 10.00
C LYS A 2 39.13 6.22 10.33
N ARG A 3 37.81 6.32 10.54
CA ARG A 3 36.82 6.75 9.55
C ARG A 3 35.49 7.07 10.25
N LYS A 4 35.00 8.30 10.04
CA LYS A 4 33.61 8.68 10.25
C LYS A 4 32.75 7.80 9.36
N GLU A 5 31.91 6.93 9.91
CA GLU A 5 30.78 6.39 9.17
C GLU A 5 29.59 7.30 9.47
N GLN A 6 29.55 8.42 8.75
CA GLN A 6 28.36 9.26 8.63
C GLN A 6 27.34 8.42 7.85
N VAL A 7 26.52 7.65 8.55
CA VAL A 7 25.32 7.06 7.94
C VAL A 7 24.18 7.94 8.38
N SER A 8 23.84 8.90 7.52
CA SER A 8 22.59 9.67 7.62
C SER A 8 21.47 8.69 7.92
N LEU A 9 20.72 8.91 9.01
CA LEU A 9 19.57 8.08 9.34
C LEU A 9 18.72 7.95 8.07
N PRO A 10 18.37 6.73 7.64
CA PRO A 10 17.55 6.55 6.45
C PRO A 10 16.19 7.19 6.73
N ASP A 11 15.88 8.27 6.01
CA ASP A 11 14.60 8.98 6.11
C ASP A 11 13.43 8.10 5.64
N THR A 12 13.72 7.01 4.91
CA THR A 12 12.74 6.07 4.37
C THR A 12 13.03 4.63 4.79
N ALA A 13 11.98 3.89 5.18
CA ALA A 13 12.07 2.49 5.60
C ALA A 13 12.71 1.55 4.54
N ILE A 14 12.63 1.93 3.25
CA ILE A 14 13.24 1.20 2.13
C ILE A 14 14.76 1.30 2.19
N ASP A 15 15.30 2.49 2.48
CA ASP A 15 16.74 2.71 2.58
C ASP A 15 17.31 1.99 3.81
N ALA A 16 16.56 1.96 4.91
CA ALA A 16 16.90 1.18 6.10
C ALA A 16 16.95 -0.33 5.82
N TYR A 17 16.04 -0.84 4.98
CA TYR A 17 16.01 -2.23 4.56
C TYR A 17 17.20 -2.59 3.65
N VAL A 18 17.59 -1.70 2.72
CA VAL A 18 18.72 -1.91 1.80
C VAL A 18 20.07 -1.84 2.53
N GLN A 19 20.18 -0.98 3.55
CA GLN A 19 21.40 -0.78 4.32
C GLN A 19 21.56 -1.79 5.47
N CYS A 20 20.48 -2.45 5.88
CA CYS A 20 20.54 -3.58 6.81
C CYS A 20 21.17 -4.80 6.13
N ALA A 21 22.43 -5.08 6.47
CA ALA A 21 23.07 -6.33 6.12
C ALA A 21 22.29 -7.52 6.74
N GLU A 22 21.68 -8.34 5.89
CA GLU A 22 20.91 -9.55 6.23
C GLU A 22 21.65 -10.51 7.17
N ALA A 23 22.97 -10.41 7.22
CA ALA A 23 23.86 -11.23 8.04
C ALA A 23 23.78 -10.97 9.55
N PHE A 24 23.38 -9.77 10.01
CA PHE A 24 23.42 -9.42 11.45
C PHE A 24 22.06 -9.52 12.15
N TYR A 25 20.96 -9.20 11.48
CA TYR A 25 19.62 -9.14 12.10
C TYR A 25 18.51 -9.65 11.17
N PRO A 26 18.41 -10.97 10.92
CA PRO A 26 17.41 -11.54 10.01
C PRO A 26 15.97 -11.23 10.41
N ASN A 27 15.66 -11.21 11.72
CA ASN A 27 14.31 -10.93 12.22
C ASN A 27 13.88 -9.47 12.01
N ILE A 28 14.82 -8.52 12.13
CA ILE A 28 14.54 -7.09 11.94
C ILE A 28 14.28 -6.81 10.45
N LYS A 29 15.02 -7.49 9.55
CA LYS A 29 14.79 -7.42 8.10
C LYS A 29 13.40 -7.92 7.70
N VAL A 30 12.98 -9.08 8.23
CA VAL A 30 11.64 -9.64 7.99
C VAL A 30 10.56 -8.70 8.51
N LEU A 31 10.76 -8.11 9.68
CA LEU A 31 9.82 -7.16 10.27
C LEU A 31 9.70 -5.89 9.39
N LEU A 32 10.82 -5.32 8.93
CA LEU A 32 10.85 -4.18 8.01
C LEU A 32 10.22 -4.50 6.64
N GLN A 33 10.40 -5.72 6.14
CA GLN A 33 9.76 -6.18 4.90
C GLN A 33 8.25 -6.31 5.08
N MET A 34 7.80 -6.93 6.18
CA MET A 34 6.40 -6.99 6.56
C MET A 34 5.82 -5.59 6.75
N PHE A 35 6.55 -4.66 7.35
CA PHE A 35 6.11 -3.27 7.46
C PHE A 35 6.10 -2.55 6.09
N SER A 36 7.05 -2.83 5.21
CA SER A 36 7.05 -2.21 3.87
C SER A 36 5.90 -2.73 3.00
N THR A 37 5.47 -3.98 3.22
CA THR A 37 4.31 -4.58 2.55
C THR A 37 2.98 -4.28 3.25
N LEU A 38 2.96 -4.13 4.58
CA LEU A 38 1.75 -4.00 5.40
C LEU A 38 1.38 -2.56 5.80
N PRO A 39 2.26 -1.68 6.32
CA PRO A 39 1.95 -0.25 6.30
C PRO A 39 3.04 0.63 5.67
N VAL A 40 2.84 0.86 4.39
CA VAL A 40 2.96 2.18 3.75
C VAL A 40 1.94 2.32 2.60
N THR A 41 1.30 1.21 2.22
CA THR A 41 0.31 1.10 1.15
C THR A 41 -1.13 1.08 1.66
N THR A 42 -1.40 1.30 2.96
CA THR A 42 -2.79 1.40 3.46
C THR A 42 -3.56 2.50 2.73
N ALA A 43 -2.93 3.64 2.43
CA ALA A 43 -3.54 4.67 1.60
C ALA A 43 -3.82 4.19 0.14
N SER A 44 -3.02 3.27 -0.39
CA SER A 44 -3.21 2.67 -1.71
C SER A 44 -4.36 1.65 -1.70
N THR A 45 -4.45 0.81 -0.67
CA THR A 45 -5.54 -0.16 -0.49
C THR A 45 -6.86 0.53 -0.14
N GLU A 46 -6.86 1.58 0.67
CA GLU A 46 -8.03 2.41 0.95
C GLU A 46 -8.52 3.15 -0.32
N ARG A 47 -7.62 3.74 -1.10
CA ARG A 47 -7.94 4.38 -2.38
C ARG A 47 -8.54 3.36 -3.35
N THR A 48 -7.90 2.20 -3.53
CA THR A 48 -8.40 1.16 -4.43
C THR A 48 -9.72 0.56 -3.96
N PHE A 49 -9.89 0.30 -2.65
CA PHE A 49 -11.15 -0.17 -2.08
C PHE A 49 -12.28 0.86 -2.23
N SER A 50 -11.99 2.15 -2.05
CA SER A 50 -12.95 3.23 -2.27
C SER A 50 -13.40 3.30 -3.73
N VAL A 51 -12.46 3.19 -4.68
CA VAL A 51 -12.78 3.16 -6.13
C VAL A 51 -13.63 1.92 -6.47
N LEU A 52 -13.29 0.75 -5.93
CA LEU A 52 -14.06 -0.47 -6.14
C LEU A 52 -15.48 -0.36 -5.56
N LYS A 53 -15.63 0.28 -4.40
CA LYS A 53 -16.94 0.56 -3.79
C LYS A 53 -17.79 1.47 -4.70
N LEU A 54 -17.21 2.54 -5.24
CA LEU A 54 -17.89 3.43 -6.18
C LEU A 54 -18.32 2.68 -7.46
N LEU A 55 -17.41 1.91 -8.06
CA LEU A 55 -17.66 1.14 -9.27
C LEU A 55 -18.78 0.10 -9.07
N LYS A 56 -18.76 -0.60 -7.93
CA LYS A 56 -19.81 -1.55 -7.56
C LYS A 56 -21.17 -0.87 -7.42
N THR A 57 -21.22 0.30 -6.79
CA THR A 57 -22.46 1.09 -6.65
C THR A 57 -22.97 1.56 -8.00
N TYR A 58 -22.11 2.10 -8.85
CA TYR A 58 -22.47 2.55 -10.20
C TYR A 58 -23.06 1.42 -11.04
N LEU A 59 -22.40 0.26 -11.08
CA LEU A 59 -22.88 -0.88 -11.85
C LEU A 59 -24.25 -1.37 -11.35
N ARG A 60 -24.45 -1.37 -10.02
CA ARG A 60 -25.74 -1.72 -9.41
C ARG A 60 -26.83 -0.69 -9.73
N SER A 61 -26.53 0.60 -9.65
CA SER A 61 -27.51 1.65 -9.94
C SER A 61 -27.92 1.64 -11.41
N THR A 62 -26.96 1.47 -12.32
CA THR A 62 -27.24 1.40 -13.76
C THR A 62 -28.11 0.20 -14.10
N MET A 63 -27.83 -0.98 -13.53
CA MET A 63 -28.68 -2.17 -13.74
C MET A 63 -30.14 -1.94 -13.29
N SER A 64 -30.33 -1.29 -12.14
CA SER A 64 -31.66 -0.92 -11.66
C SER A 64 -32.33 0.14 -12.53
N GLN A 65 -31.57 1.14 -13.00
CA GLN A 65 -32.06 2.17 -13.91
C GLN A 65 -32.50 1.60 -15.26
N THR A 66 -31.75 0.67 -15.85
CA THR A 66 -32.13 0.01 -17.11
C THR A 66 -33.46 -0.71 -16.98
N ARG A 67 -33.67 -1.45 -15.87
CA ARG A 67 -34.94 -2.14 -15.61
C ARG A 67 -36.10 -1.17 -15.40
N LEU A 68 -35.88 -0.06 -14.70
CA LEU A 68 -36.90 0.94 -14.47
C LEU A 68 -37.26 1.67 -15.78
N ASN A 69 -36.27 2.06 -16.56
CA ASN A 69 -36.48 2.74 -17.84
C ASN A 69 -37.24 1.86 -18.85
N GLY A 70 -37.00 0.55 -18.85
CA GLY A 70 -37.77 -0.40 -19.66
C GLY A 70 -39.22 -0.61 -19.22
N LEU A 71 -39.62 -0.17 -18.02
CA LEU A 71 -41.02 -0.18 -17.56
C LEU A 71 -41.74 1.15 -17.80
N ALA A 72 -40.98 2.24 -17.94
CA ALA A 72 -41.53 3.58 -18.15
C ALA A 72 -41.77 3.91 -19.63
N MET A 73 -41.24 3.08 -20.54
CA MET A 73 -41.39 3.17 -22.00
C MET A 73 -42.52 2.27 -22.49
#